data_AF-A0A1Z5S6S5-F1
#
_entry.id   AF-A0A1Z5S6S5-F1
#
_cell.length_a   1.000
_cell.length_b   1.000
_cell.length_c   1.000
_cell.angle_alpha   90.00
_cell.angle_beta   90.00
_cell.angle_gamma   90.00
#
_symmetry.space_group_name_H-M   'P 1'
#
loop_
_entity.id
_entity.type
_entity.pdbx_description
1 polymer ?
#
loop_
_entity_poly.entity_id
_entity_poly.type
_entity_poly.pdbx_seq_one_letter_code
_entity_poly.pdbx_strand_id
1 'polypeptide(L)'
;MRELLGELKEDGETAAGGGSARSAFGDGNGVGSADAEGSSYSQDSTQQFSSHHDVAMDLINSVTGVDEEGRSRQRILSFAAKRYVNAIERNPDDPDAYYNWALVLQESADNVDPNSSSSKDALLEEACKKYAEATRLCPTLYDAYYNWAIAIADRAKMRGRTKEAEELWKQAILNYEKAVQLNWNSPQALNNWGLGLQELSAIVPARDKQTIIKTAISKFRAAIQLQFDFHRAIYNLGTVLYGLAEDTMRSGKPDVSPNELYSQSAIYVAAAHALKPNYSVYRSALRLVRSMLPLPYLKVGYLTAPPANNAIAPHKDWERSQFILNHEGLQQADASDQPPSQSPGHLDRGRKPVRINIADIVSVSACADLTLPSGAGLCIETIHGPTFLVADSWEALDGWLDAIRLVYTIFARGKSDVLAGIITG
;
A
#
# COMPACT_ATOMS: atom_id res chain seq x y z
N MET A 1 13.81 -1.86 8.49
CA MET A 1 14.52 -2.36 7.28
C MET A 1 14.35 -3.86 7.01
N ARG A 2 13.44 -4.57 7.71
CA ARG A 2 13.06 -5.98 7.43
C ARG A 2 12.44 -6.22 6.04
N GLU A 3 11.77 -5.22 5.45
CA GLU A 3 11.21 -5.37 4.09
C GLU A 3 12.25 -5.08 3.00
N LEU A 4 13.09 -4.05 3.16
CA LEU A 4 14.18 -3.74 2.22
C LEU A 4 15.33 -4.79 2.23
N LEU A 5 15.64 -5.39 3.38
CA LEU A 5 16.66 -6.45 3.47
C LEU A 5 16.10 -7.87 3.27
N GLY A 6 14.79 -8.07 3.44
CA GLY A 6 14.12 -9.32 3.03
C GLY A 6 14.09 -9.47 1.51
N GLU A 7 13.90 -8.37 0.79
CA GLU A 7 13.88 -8.31 -0.68
C GLU A 7 15.25 -8.60 -1.31
N LEU A 8 16.38 -8.23 -0.66
CA LEU A 8 17.72 -8.59 -1.13
C LEU A 8 18.08 -10.08 -0.96
N LYS A 9 17.33 -10.82 -0.14
CA LYS A 9 17.58 -12.24 0.12
C LYS A 9 16.71 -13.18 -0.73
N GLU A 10 15.56 -12.69 -1.23
CA GLU A 10 14.65 -13.47 -2.09
C GLU A 10 14.85 -13.22 -3.59
N ASP A 11 15.34 -12.04 -4.02
CA ASP A 11 15.47 -11.66 -5.45
C ASP A 11 16.92 -11.67 -5.98
N GLY A 12 17.84 -12.33 -5.27
CA GLY A 12 19.26 -12.37 -5.61
C GLY A 12 19.59 -13.31 -6.76
N GLU A 13 19.36 -12.91 -8.01
CA GLU A 13 20.24 -13.23 -9.14
C GLU A 13 19.99 -12.30 -10.34
N THR A 14 21.02 -11.51 -10.68
CA THR A 14 21.20 -10.65 -11.87
C THR A 14 20.63 -9.22 -11.84
N ALA A 15 21.39 -8.29 -11.24
CA ALA A 15 21.97 -7.13 -11.96
C ALA A 15 22.70 -6.20 -10.98
N ALA A 16 24.02 -6.34 -10.94
CA ALA A 16 24.90 -5.31 -10.39
C ALA A 16 24.99 -4.13 -11.38
N GLY A 17 24.92 -2.90 -10.88
CA GLY A 17 25.12 -1.71 -11.70
C GLY A 17 25.07 -0.44 -10.87
N GLY A 18 26.21 -0.07 -10.28
CA GLY A 18 26.36 1.19 -9.55
C GLY A 18 26.24 2.42 -10.46
N GLY A 19 25.56 3.45 -9.97
CA GLY A 19 25.49 4.77 -10.58
C GLY A 19 26.15 5.81 -9.69
N SER A 20 27.45 6.03 -9.90
CA SER A 20 28.22 7.14 -9.33
C SER A 20 27.85 8.43 -10.05
N ALA A 21 27.34 9.44 -9.34
CA ALA A 21 27.17 10.79 -9.87
C ALA A 21 28.29 11.69 -9.32
N ARG A 22 29.11 12.17 -10.25
CA ARG A 22 30.30 13.00 -10.04
C ARG A 22 29.95 14.45 -9.66
N SER A 23 30.81 15.00 -8.81
CA SER A 23 30.99 16.41 -8.49
C SER A 23 31.26 17.29 -9.72
N ALA A 24 30.71 18.51 -9.74
CA ALA A 24 31.22 19.62 -10.55
C ALA A 24 31.39 20.86 -9.65
N PHE A 25 32.63 21.36 -9.63
CA PHE A 25 33.09 22.55 -8.93
C PHE A 25 32.49 23.85 -9.51
N GLY A 26 32.34 24.85 -8.65
CA GLY A 26 32.17 26.26 -9.02
C GLY A 26 32.77 27.14 -7.92
N ASP A 27 34.01 27.59 -8.13
CA ASP A 27 34.71 28.56 -7.27
C ASP A 27 34.05 29.95 -7.34
N GLY A 28 33.90 30.58 -6.18
CA GLY A 28 33.43 31.96 -6.05
C GLY A 28 33.98 32.60 -4.78
N ASN A 29 35.15 33.24 -4.90
CA ASN A 29 35.77 34.07 -3.86
C ASN A 29 34.90 35.29 -3.52
N GLY A 30 34.70 35.56 -2.24
CA GLY A 30 34.10 36.79 -1.73
C GLY A 30 34.60 37.10 -0.32
N VAL A 31 35.54 38.04 -0.22
CA VAL A 31 36.11 38.58 1.03
C VAL A 31 35.15 39.60 1.64
N GLY A 32 34.90 39.53 2.94
CA GLY A 32 34.23 40.58 3.72
C GLY A 32 34.36 40.33 5.22
N SER A 33 35.01 41.26 5.92
CA SER A 33 35.34 41.22 7.35
C SER A 33 34.32 41.94 8.25
N ALA A 34 34.38 41.60 9.55
CA ALA A 34 33.91 42.36 10.72
C ALA A 34 32.37 42.30 10.96
N ASP A 35 31.83 42.08 12.17
CA ASP A 35 32.28 42.36 13.54
C ASP A 35 31.80 41.30 14.55
N ALA A 36 32.52 41.21 15.66
CA ALA A 36 32.25 40.34 16.79
C ALA A 36 31.30 41.00 17.79
N GLU A 37 30.15 40.39 18.08
CA GLU A 37 29.40 40.56 19.33
C GLU A 37 28.34 39.44 19.47
N GLY A 38 28.44 38.62 20.53
CA GLY A 38 27.37 37.70 20.94
C GLY A 38 27.73 36.23 21.22
N SER A 39 28.75 35.93 22.04
CA SER A 39 29.23 34.55 22.31
C SER A 39 28.46 33.75 23.38
N SER A 40 27.19 34.07 23.68
CA SER A 40 26.41 33.31 24.68
C SER A 40 25.48 32.27 24.03
N TYR A 41 24.78 32.63 22.95
CA TYR A 41 23.86 31.71 22.26
C TYR A 41 24.58 30.57 21.52
N SER A 42 25.75 30.84 20.93
CA SER A 42 26.51 29.81 20.20
C SER A 42 27.13 28.78 21.14
N GLN A 43 27.57 29.16 22.35
CA GLN A 43 28.15 28.19 23.29
C GLN A 43 27.10 27.22 23.83
N ASP A 44 25.90 27.71 24.17
CA ASP A 44 24.79 26.85 24.62
C ASP A 44 24.28 25.93 23.49
N SER A 45 24.20 26.46 22.26
CA SER A 45 23.81 25.67 21.07
C SER A 45 24.83 24.58 20.76
N THR A 46 26.14 24.89 20.81
CA THR A 46 27.21 23.91 20.56
C THR A 46 27.32 22.87 21.70
N GLN A 47 27.08 23.26 22.95
CA GLN A 47 27.07 22.32 24.08
C GLN A 47 25.85 21.39 24.04
N GLN A 48 24.65 21.91 23.76
CA GLN A 48 23.47 21.09 23.54
C GLN A 48 23.65 20.16 22.33
N PHE A 49 24.20 20.67 21.23
CA PHE A 49 24.48 19.88 20.03
C PHE A 49 25.44 18.71 20.28
N SER A 50 26.55 18.96 20.99
CA SER A 50 27.49 17.91 21.40
C SER A 50 26.81 16.87 22.29
N SER A 51 26.07 17.29 23.32
CA SER A 51 25.43 16.36 24.25
C SER A 51 24.37 15.46 23.61
N HIS A 52 23.64 15.96 22.60
CA HIS A 52 22.68 15.14 21.85
C HIS A 52 23.36 14.07 21.00
N HIS A 53 24.56 14.34 20.49
CA HIS A 53 25.35 13.35 19.74
C HIS A 53 25.91 12.28 20.68
N ASP A 54 26.32 12.68 21.88
CA ASP A 54 26.84 11.77 22.90
C ASP A 54 25.79 10.74 23.33
N VAL A 55 24.53 11.17 23.58
CA VAL A 55 23.43 10.25 23.92
C VAL A 55 23.16 9.23 22.82
N ALA A 56 23.10 9.66 21.56
CA ALA A 56 22.87 8.76 20.42
C ALA A 56 24.02 7.76 20.24
N MET A 57 25.26 8.20 20.45
CA MET A 57 26.44 7.34 20.39
C MET A 57 26.49 6.32 21.52
N ASP A 58 26.15 6.71 22.75
CA ASP A 58 26.07 5.82 23.90
C ASP A 58 25.03 4.73 23.68
N LEU A 59 23.85 5.09 23.17
CA LEU A 59 22.81 4.14 22.79
C LEU A 59 23.33 3.12 21.77
N ILE A 60 23.95 3.57 20.68
CA ILE A 60 24.50 2.70 19.63
C ILE A 60 25.58 1.75 20.19
N ASN A 61 26.45 2.24 21.08
CA ASN A 61 27.52 1.43 21.67
C ASN A 61 26.99 0.43 22.70
N SER A 62 25.84 0.69 23.32
CA SER A 62 25.20 -0.20 24.29
C SER A 62 24.53 -1.42 23.65
N VAL A 63 24.21 -1.37 22.35
CA VAL A 63 23.58 -2.50 21.66
C VAL A 63 24.55 -3.66 21.53
N THR A 64 24.12 -4.83 21.98
CA THR A 64 24.83 -6.08 21.77
C THR A 64 23.97 -6.97 20.87
N GLY A 65 24.46 -7.25 19.65
CA GLY A 65 23.72 -8.10 18.73
C GLY A 65 23.51 -9.50 19.30
N VAL A 66 22.32 -10.06 19.06
CA VAL A 66 21.88 -11.37 19.60
C VAL A 66 22.74 -12.54 19.09
N ASP A 67 23.24 -12.47 17.86
CA ASP A 67 24.09 -13.47 17.23
C ASP A 67 25.41 -12.86 16.72
N GLU A 68 26.30 -13.69 16.17
CA GLU A 68 27.58 -13.22 15.65
C GLU A 68 27.41 -12.22 14.49
N GLU A 69 26.42 -12.48 13.63
CA GLU A 69 26.08 -11.59 12.51
C GLU A 69 25.62 -10.22 13.04
N GLY A 70 24.74 -10.19 14.03
CA GLY A 70 24.25 -9.00 14.71
C GLY A 70 25.35 -8.24 15.44
N ARG A 71 26.28 -8.93 16.10
CA ARG A 71 27.47 -8.27 16.69
C ARG A 71 28.36 -7.65 15.60
N SER A 72 28.51 -8.33 14.47
CA SER A 72 29.27 -7.80 13.33
C SER A 72 28.59 -6.58 12.72
N ARG A 73 27.28 -6.66 12.46
CA ARG A 73 26.45 -5.53 12.02
C ARG A 73 26.57 -4.36 12.98
N GLN A 74 26.49 -4.59 14.29
CA GLN A 74 26.60 -3.51 15.27
C GLN A 74 27.93 -2.79 15.21
N ARG A 75 29.05 -3.51 15.07
CA ARG A 75 30.38 -2.87 14.92
C ARG A 75 30.44 -1.95 13.70
N ILE A 76 29.84 -2.37 12.60
CA ILE A 76 29.75 -1.57 11.36
C ILE A 76 28.88 -0.34 11.60
N LEU A 77 27.72 -0.50 12.25
CA LEU A 77 26.81 0.60 12.59
C LEU A 77 27.48 1.62 13.52
N SER A 78 28.17 1.18 14.58
CA SER A 78 28.93 2.05 15.47
C SER A 78 30.04 2.82 14.74
N PHE A 79 30.71 2.18 13.78
CA PHE A 79 31.72 2.86 12.96
C PHE A 79 31.09 3.89 12.02
N ALA A 80 29.99 3.55 11.36
CA ALA A 80 29.25 4.46 10.48
C ALA A 80 28.71 5.68 11.24
N ALA A 81 28.14 5.48 12.44
CA ALA A 81 27.66 6.56 13.29
C ALA A 81 28.76 7.58 13.60
N LYS A 82 29.96 7.12 14.00
CA LYS A 82 31.12 8.01 14.24
C LYS A 82 31.50 8.82 13.01
N ARG A 83 31.38 8.23 11.81
CA ARG A 83 31.70 8.91 10.55
C ARG A 83 30.67 10.00 10.24
N TYR A 84 29.39 9.76 10.49
CA TYR A 84 28.34 10.77 10.30
C TYR A 84 28.39 11.87 11.36
N VAL A 85 28.66 11.54 12.63
CA VAL A 85 28.93 12.55 13.67
C VAL A 85 30.05 13.49 13.23
N ASN A 86 31.18 12.93 12.77
CA ASN A 86 32.30 13.74 12.32
C ASN A 86 31.99 14.54 11.04
N ALA A 87 31.15 14.01 10.14
CA ALA A 87 30.70 14.75 8.97
C ALA A 87 29.85 15.96 9.38
N ILE A 88 28.95 15.78 10.34
CA ILE A 88 28.09 16.84 10.89
C ILE A 88 28.92 17.89 11.66
N GLU A 89 29.93 17.48 12.43
CA GLU A 89 30.86 18.42 13.09
C GLU A 89 31.60 19.31 12.08
N ARG A 90 31.92 18.78 10.89
CA ARG A 90 32.59 19.52 9.81
C ARG A 90 31.62 20.36 8.99
N ASN A 91 30.40 19.88 8.82
CA ASN A 91 29.35 20.55 8.08
C ASN A 91 27.99 20.32 8.78
N PRO A 92 27.58 21.21 9.70
CA PRO A 92 26.33 21.08 10.43
C PRO A 92 25.07 21.21 9.56
N ASP A 93 25.22 21.68 8.31
CA ASP A 93 24.13 21.88 7.35
C ASP A 93 24.08 20.77 6.29
N ASP A 94 24.69 19.61 6.52
CA ASP A 94 24.63 18.44 5.63
C ASP A 94 23.39 17.57 5.92
N PRO A 95 22.28 17.70 5.17
CA PRO A 95 21.07 16.90 5.40
C PRO A 95 21.30 15.39 5.22
N ASP A 96 22.21 14.99 4.32
CA ASP A 96 22.48 13.58 4.03
C ASP A 96 23.20 12.93 5.20
N ALA A 97 24.07 13.66 5.90
CA ALA A 97 24.74 13.14 7.10
C ALA A 97 23.74 12.86 8.23
N TYR A 98 22.77 13.75 8.47
CA TYR A 98 21.70 13.50 9.45
C TYR A 98 20.79 12.35 9.02
N TYR A 99 20.37 12.33 7.75
CA TYR A 99 19.52 11.27 7.21
C TYR A 99 20.17 9.89 7.35
N ASN A 100 21.43 9.75 6.94
CA ASN A 100 22.13 8.48 7.01
C ASN A 100 22.43 8.07 8.46
N TRP A 101 22.70 9.02 9.35
CA TRP A 101 22.82 8.70 10.77
C TRP A 101 21.50 8.22 11.38
N ALA A 102 20.38 8.82 10.98
CA ALA A 102 19.06 8.36 11.37
C ALA A 102 18.78 6.91 10.92
N LEU A 103 19.22 6.53 9.71
CA LEU A 103 19.16 5.14 9.24
C LEU A 103 20.01 4.21 10.11
N VAL A 104 21.23 4.60 10.48
CA VAL A 104 22.10 3.82 11.37
C VAL A 104 21.45 3.60 12.75
N LEU A 105 20.76 4.61 13.27
CA LEU A 105 20.01 4.52 14.53
C LEU A 105 18.83 3.55 14.40
N GLN A 106 18.04 3.62 13.33
CA GLN A 106 16.97 2.64 13.06
C GLN A 106 17.51 1.21 12.95
N GLU A 107 18.61 1.01 12.22
CA GLU A 107 19.24 -0.31 12.09
C GLU A 107 19.78 -0.84 13.42
N SER A 108 20.36 0.04 14.22
CA SER A 108 20.79 -0.34 15.58
C SER A 108 19.59 -0.74 16.43
N ALA A 109 18.45 -0.06 16.28
CA ALA A 109 17.20 -0.37 16.97
C ALA A 109 16.61 -1.73 16.56
N ASP A 110 16.78 -2.12 15.29
CA ASP A 110 16.39 -3.45 14.77
C ASP A 110 17.35 -4.57 15.22
N ASN A 111 18.56 -4.23 15.63
CA ASN A 111 19.58 -5.15 16.12
C ASN A 111 19.56 -5.35 17.65
N VAL A 112 18.72 -4.60 18.38
CA VAL A 112 18.48 -4.76 19.83
C VAL A 112 17.80 -6.10 20.12
N ASP A 113 18.14 -6.72 21.26
CA ASP A 113 17.45 -7.92 21.75
C ASP A 113 15.92 -7.65 21.88
N PRO A 114 15.05 -8.53 21.36
CA PRO A 114 13.59 -8.34 21.43
C PRO A 114 13.03 -8.09 22.84
N ASN A 115 13.74 -8.50 23.90
CA ASN A 115 13.35 -8.29 25.28
C ASN A 115 13.72 -6.89 25.82
N SER A 116 14.52 -6.10 25.09
CA SER A 116 15.01 -4.78 25.51
C SER A 116 14.25 -3.64 24.80
N SER A 117 12.94 -3.59 25.01
CA SER A 117 12.03 -2.62 24.36
C SER A 117 12.40 -1.15 24.60
N SER A 118 12.89 -0.79 25.80
CA SER A 118 13.27 0.59 26.15
C SER A 118 14.45 1.11 25.33
N SER A 119 15.48 0.29 25.12
CA SER A 119 16.65 0.65 24.30
C SER A 119 16.29 0.85 22.84
N LYS A 120 15.37 0.01 22.31
CA LYS A 120 14.87 0.16 20.94
C LYS A 120 14.08 1.44 20.76
N ASP A 121 13.16 1.79 21.67
CA ASP A 121 12.40 3.04 21.60
C ASP A 121 13.30 4.28 21.67
N ALA A 122 14.32 4.29 22.55
CA ALA A 122 15.27 5.39 22.66
C ALA A 122 16.08 5.61 21.36
N LEU A 123 16.53 4.53 20.71
CA LEU A 123 17.21 4.60 19.41
C LEU A 123 16.29 5.14 18.31
N LEU A 124 15.03 4.70 18.28
CA LEU A 124 14.04 5.20 17.32
C LEU A 124 13.69 6.69 17.56
N GLU A 125 13.66 7.13 18.82
CA GLU A 125 13.46 8.54 19.15
C GLU A 125 14.62 9.41 18.65
N GLU A 126 15.86 8.98 18.89
CA GLU A 126 17.03 9.68 18.34
C GLU A 126 17.03 9.67 16.82
N ALA A 127 16.64 8.57 16.18
CA ALA A 127 16.48 8.51 14.72
C ALA A 127 15.47 9.57 14.25
N CYS A 128 14.31 9.69 14.92
CA CYS A 128 13.30 10.69 14.61
C CYS A 128 13.86 12.12 14.69
N LYS A 129 14.68 12.44 15.70
CA LYS A 129 15.32 13.76 15.83
C LYS A 129 16.27 14.04 14.65
N LYS A 130 17.04 13.04 14.22
CA LYS A 130 17.96 13.19 13.08
C LYS A 130 17.21 13.32 11.73
N TYR A 131 16.09 12.60 11.53
CA TYR A 131 15.22 12.85 10.37
C TYR A 131 14.58 14.24 10.39
N ALA A 132 14.12 14.70 11.55
CA ALA A 132 13.57 16.05 11.70
C ALA A 132 14.59 17.10 11.28
N GLU A 133 15.86 16.94 11.65
CA GLU A 133 16.93 17.84 11.26
C GLU A 133 17.26 17.75 9.76
N ALA A 134 17.34 16.53 9.20
CA ALA A 134 17.54 16.33 7.77
C ALA A 134 16.43 16.99 6.92
N THR A 135 15.17 16.88 7.35
CA THR A 135 14.03 17.51 6.66
C THR A 135 13.93 19.01 6.90
N ARG A 136 14.43 19.52 8.05
CA ARG A 136 14.58 20.97 8.29
C ARG A 136 15.58 21.58 7.31
N LEU A 137 16.71 20.91 7.10
CA LEU A 137 17.77 21.34 6.18
C LEU A 137 17.38 21.14 4.71
N CYS A 138 16.69 20.04 4.38
CA CYS A 138 16.20 19.74 3.05
C CYS A 138 14.71 19.33 3.07
N PRO A 139 13.77 20.29 2.99
CA PRO A 139 12.32 20.03 3.05
C PRO A 139 11.74 19.22 1.87
N THR A 140 12.57 18.91 0.87
CA THR A 140 12.21 18.11 -0.30
C THR A 140 12.84 16.72 -0.27
N LEU A 141 13.50 16.33 0.82
CA LEU A 141 14.14 15.03 0.97
C LEU A 141 13.09 13.94 1.24
N TYR A 142 12.54 13.39 0.16
CA TYR A 142 11.51 12.33 0.18
C TYR A 142 11.88 11.17 1.11
N ASP A 143 13.09 10.63 0.98
CA ASP A 143 13.52 9.44 1.72
C ASP A 143 13.58 9.69 3.24
N ALA A 144 13.88 10.92 3.66
CA ALA A 144 13.87 11.28 5.06
C ALA A 144 12.45 11.27 5.63
N TYR A 145 11.47 11.90 4.96
CA TYR A 145 10.08 11.83 5.40
C TYR A 145 9.54 10.40 5.44
N TYR A 146 9.83 9.60 4.41
CA TYR A 146 9.36 8.22 4.33
C TYR A 146 9.93 7.34 5.46
N ASN A 147 11.26 7.37 5.67
CA ASN A 147 11.89 6.56 6.71
C ASN A 147 11.59 7.10 8.12
N TRP A 148 11.38 8.41 8.27
CA TRP A 148 10.92 8.99 9.53
C TRP A 148 9.53 8.47 9.90
N ALA A 149 8.61 8.40 8.94
CA ALA A 149 7.28 7.82 9.16
C ALA A 149 7.35 6.35 9.64
N ILE A 150 8.28 5.56 9.09
CA ILE A 150 8.52 4.18 9.52
C ILE A 150 9.01 4.14 10.98
N ALA A 151 10.00 4.97 11.35
CA ALA A 151 10.50 5.04 12.71
C ALA A 151 9.40 5.41 13.71
N ILE A 152 8.57 6.40 13.38
CA ILE A 152 7.44 6.82 14.21
C ILE A 152 6.40 5.69 14.32
N ALA A 153 6.08 5.01 13.22
CA ALA A 153 5.15 3.89 13.19
C ALA A 153 5.61 2.73 14.09
N ASP A 154 6.91 2.42 14.08
CA ASP A 154 7.46 1.37 14.94
C ASP A 154 7.39 1.77 16.42
N ARG A 155 7.64 3.04 16.76
CA ARG A 155 7.38 3.55 18.13
C ARG A 155 5.91 3.45 18.51
N ALA A 156 4.99 3.77 17.59
CA ALA A 156 3.55 3.67 17.83
C ALA A 156 3.13 2.22 18.16
N LYS A 157 3.64 1.24 17.42
CA LYS A 157 3.39 -0.20 17.68
C LYS A 157 3.84 -0.61 19.08
N MET A 158 5.00 -0.13 19.54
CA MET A 158 5.53 -0.44 20.88
C MET A 158 4.66 0.12 22.00
N ARG A 159 3.88 1.18 21.73
CA ARG A 159 2.93 1.78 22.67
C ARG A 159 1.53 1.16 22.64
N GLY A 160 1.27 0.22 21.72
CA GLY A 160 0.03 -0.53 21.64
C GLY A 160 -1.21 0.37 21.46
N ARG A 161 -2.22 0.20 22.32
CA ARG A 161 -3.51 0.90 22.22
C ARG A 161 -3.60 2.06 23.22
N THR A 162 -2.68 3.01 23.12
CA THR A 162 -2.60 4.18 24.02
C THR A 162 -2.85 5.49 23.27
N LYS A 163 -3.09 6.58 24.02
CA LYS A 163 -3.20 7.93 23.42
C LYS A 163 -1.89 8.42 22.81
N GLU A 164 -0.76 8.01 23.38
CA GLU A 164 0.56 8.25 22.80
C GLU A 164 0.71 7.53 21.45
N ALA A 165 0.29 6.26 21.35
CA ALA A 165 0.29 5.53 20.08
C ALA A 165 -0.60 6.21 19.02
N GLU A 166 -1.77 6.73 19.41
CA GLU A 166 -2.67 7.47 18.52
C GLU A 166 -1.98 8.71 17.94
N GLU A 167 -1.25 9.46 18.76
CA GLU A 167 -0.52 10.66 18.34
C GLU A 167 0.67 10.30 17.44
N LEU A 168 1.43 9.26 17.79
CA LEU A 168 2.52 8.77 16.94
C LEU A 168 1.99 8.30 15.57
N TRP A 169 0.88 7.57 15.52
CA TRP A 169 0.28 7.16 14.25
C TRP A 169 -0.12 8.36 13.38
N LYS A 170 -0.71 9.41 13.97
CA LYS A 170 -1.02 10.65 13.25
C LYS A 170 0.23 11.32 12.69
N GLN A 171 1.32 11.38 13.46
CA GLN A 171 2.59 11.93 13.00
C GLN A 171 3.22 11.08 11.89
N ALA A 172 3.17 9.75 11.99
CA ALA A 172 3.64 8.86 10.92
C ALA A 172 2.84 9.07 9.63
N ILE A 173 1.51 9.19 9.74
CA ILE A 173 0.61 9.47 8.62
C ILE A 173 0.95 10.80 7.93
N LEU A 174 1.19 11.87 8.69
CA LEU A 174 1.60 13.17 8.13
C LEU A 174 2.93 13.09 7.37
N ASN A 175 3.88 12.31 7.88
CA ASN A 175 5.16 12.11 7.21
C ASN A 175 5.02 11.25 5.94
N TYR A 176 4.21 10.19 5.96
CA TYR A 176 3.89 9.42 4.75
C TYR A 176 3.18 10.28 3.70
N GLU A 177 2.23 11.10 4.11
CA GLU A 177 1.56 12.05 3.23
C GLU A 177 2.56 13.01 2.59
N LYS A 178 3.47 13.58 3.38
CA LYS A 178 4.50 14.48 2.86
C LYS A 178 5.45 13.78 1.90
N ALA A 179 5.85 12.55 2.20
CA ALA A 179 6.64 11.72 1.29
C ALA A 179 5.90 11.50 -0.05
N VAL A 180 4.63 11.09 -0.02
CA VAL A 180 3.83 10.91 -1.24
C VAL A 180 3.62 12.22 -2.01
N GLN A 181 3.51 13.37 -1.34
CA GLN A 181 3.46 14.68 -2.02
C GLN A 181 4.75 15.00 -2.77
N LEU A 182 5.91 14.64 -2.21
CA LEU A 182 7.22 14.84 -2.84
C LEU A 182 7.48 13.82 -3.96
N ASN A 183 7.01 12.58 -3.78
CA ASN A 183 7.10 11.53 -4.77
C ASN A 183 5.78 10.75 -4.89
N TRP A 184 4.92 11.20 -5.80
CA TRP A 184 3.57 10.65 -5.98
C TRP A 184 3.54 9.25 -6.60
N ASN A 185 4.64 8.80 -7.22
CA ASN A 185 4.71 7.54 -7.97
C ASN A 185 5.30 6.36 -7.18
N SER A 186 5.21 6.39 -5.84
CA SER A 186 5.73 5.34 -4.95
C SER A 186 4.60 4.43 -4.43
N PRO A 187 4.40 3.22 -4.99
CA PRO A 187 3.46 2.24 -4.46
C PRO A 187 3.73 1.89 -2.99
N GLN A 188 5.00 1.75 -2.61
CA GLN A 188 5.43 1.39 -1.26
C GLN A 188 5.03 2.46 -0.23
N ALA A 189 5.21 3.75 -0.56
CA ALA A 189 4.80 4.83 0.34
C ALA A 189 3.27 4.90 0.50
N LEU A 190 2.52 4.72 -0.58
CA LEU A 190 1.05 4.64 -0.53
C LEU A 190 0.56 3.45 0.28
N ASN A 191 1.17 2.27 0.11
CA ASN A 191 0.84 1.08 0.89
C ASN A 191 1.13 1.28 2.39
N ASN A 192 2.28 1.86 2.74
CA ASN A 192 2.64 2.09 4.14
C ASN A 192 1.80 3.20 4.79
N TRP A 193 1.38 4.21 4.00
CA TRP A 193 0.37 5.17 4.44
C TRP A 193 -0.96 4.47 4.75
N GLY A 194 -1.42 3.59 3.85
CA GLY A 194 -2.62 2.76 4.06
C GLY A 194 -2.54 1.90 5.33
N LEU A 195 -1.38 1.27 5.57
CA LEU A 195 -1.13 0.48 6.79
C LEU A 195 -1.18 1.35 8.06
N GLY A 196 -0.54 2.53 8.05
CA GLY A 196 -0.60 3.46 9.17
C GLY A 196 -2.02 3.92 9.50
N LEU A 197 -2.84 4.17 8.47
CA LEU A 197 -4.27 4.47 8.63
C LEU A 197 -5.05 3.27 9.20
N GLN A 198 -4.78 2.05 8.74
CA GLN A 198 -5.40 0.83 9.27
C GLN A 198 -5.07 0.64 10.75
N GLU A 199 -3.82 0.80 11.16
CA GLU A 199 -3.39 0.70 12.56
C GLU A 199 -4.01 1.79 13.43
N LEU A 200 -4.05 3.05 12.95
CA LEU A 200 -4.76 4.13 13.63
C LEU A 200 -6.25 3.79 13.82
N SER A 201 -6.89 3.25 12.78
CA SER A 201 -8.31 2.88 12.80
C SER A 201 -8.65 1.83 13.87
N ALA A 202 -7.69 0.98 14.27
CA ALA A 202 -7.88 -0.08 15.26
C ALA A 202 -7.88 0.44 16.71
N ILE A 203 -7.38 1.66 16.94
CA ILE A 203 -7.20 2.24 18.28
C ILE A 203 -8.04 3.50 18.53
N VAL A 204 -8.58 4.13 17.48
CA VAL A 204 -9.47 5.29 17.58
C VAL A 204 -10.93 4.90 17.89
N PRO A 205 -11.75 5.84 18.38
CA PRO A 205 -13.18 5.63 18.55
C PRO A 205 -13.91 5.28 17.24
N ALA A 206 -14.98 4.50 17.33
CA ALA A 206 -15.75 4.02 16.18
C ALA A 206 -16.25 5.13 15.23
N ARG A 207 -16.55 6.32 15.77
CA ARG A 207 -16.99 7.49 14.98
C ARG A 207 -15.93 7.97 13.97
N ASP A 208 -14.66 7.83 14.30
CA ASP A 208 -13.53 8.31 13.49
C ASP A 208 -13.03 7.20 12.54
N LYS A 209 -13.26 5.93 12.92
CA LYS A 209 -12.82 4.72 12.22
C LYS A 209 -13.25 4.68 10.76
N GLN A 210 -14.51 5.00 10.46
CA GLN A 210 -15.07 4.85 9.11
C GLN A 210 -14.35 5.71 8.06
N THR A 211 -14.05 6.97 8.40
CA THR A 211 -13.36 7.90 7.50
C THR A 211 -11.90 7.49 7.29
N ILE A 212 -11.25 7.02 8.35
CA ILE A 212 -9.85 6.55 8.30
C ILE A 212 -9.75 5.30 7.41
N ILE A 213 -10.65 4.32 7.59
CA ILE A 213 -10.69 3.10 6.75
C ILE A 213 -10.94 3.43 5.28
N LYS A 214 -11.90 4.32 4.97
CA LYS A 214 -12.14 4.75 3.58
C LYS A 214 -10.88 5.37 2.95
N THR A 215 -10.13 6.14 3.73
CA THR A 215 -8.86 6.72 3.29
C THR A 215 -7.80 5.63 3.08
N ALA A 216 -7.69 4.65 3.99
CA ALA A 216 -6.77 3.52 3.85
C ALA A 216 -7.03 2.72 2.57
N ILE A 217 -8.30 2.39 2.30
CA ILE A 217 -8.75 1.71 1.07
C ILE A 217 -8.30 2.50 -0.17
N SER A 218 -8.50 3.81 -0.18
CA SER A 218 -8.07 4.68 -1.28
C SER A 218 -6.54 4.63 -1.49
N LYS A 219 -5.74 4.61 -0.42
CA LYS A 219 -4.27 4.53 -0.54
C LYS A 219 -3.80 3.17 -1.07
N PHE A 220 -4.38 2.06 -0.60
CA PHE A 220 -4.05 0.75 -1.16
C PHE A 220 -4.44 0.63 -2.64
N ARG A 221 -5.63 1.12 -3.03
CA ARG A 221 -6.04 1.18 -4.45
C ARG A 221 -5.07 2.01 -5.28
N ALA A 222 -4.65 3.18 -4.80
CA ALA A 222 -3.67 4.01 -5.49
C ALA A 222 -2.32 3.28 -5.66
N ALA A 223 -1.85 2.55 -4.65
CA ALA A 223 -0.64 1.73 -4.75
C ALA A 223 -0.77 0.65 -5.84
N ILE A 224 -1.92 -0.04 -5.89
CA ILE A 224 -2.21 -1.05 -6.93
C ILE A 224 -2.31 -0.42 -8.32
N GLN A 225 -2.85 0.80 -8.44
CA GLN A 225 -2.93 1.48 -9.74
C GLN A 225 -1.56 1.90 -10.29
N LEU A 226 -0.58 2.17 -9.42
CA LEU A 226 0.80 2.43 -9.84
C LEU A 226 1.55 1.13 -10.18
N GLN A 227 1.28 0.06 -9.45
CA GLN A 227 1.88 -1.25 -9.67
C GLN A 227 0.83 -2.35 -9.47
N PHE A 228 0.24 -2.80 -10.59
CA PHE A 228 -0.91 -3.71 -10.57
C PHE A 228 -0.63 -5.05 -9.90
N ASP A 229 0.62 -5.54 -9.94
CA ASP A 229 1.02 -6.78 -9.30
C ASP A 229 1.62 -6.59 -7.90
N PHE A 230 1.41 -5.43 -7.27
CA PHE A 230 1.89 -5.16 -5.92
C PHE A 230 1.07 -5.95 -4.88
N HIS A 231 1.40 -7.23 -4.77
CA HIS A 231 0.67 -8.23 -3.99
C HIS A 231 0.52 -7.85 -2.50
N ARG A 232 1.44 -7.08 -1.92
CA ARG A 232 1.31 -6.60 -0.53
C ARG A 232 0.15 -5.61 -0.39
N ALA A 233 0.01 -4.64 -1.30
CA ALA A 233 -1.12 -3.71 -1.29
C ALA A 233 -2.45 -4.41 -1.59
N ILE A 234 -2.46 -5.37 -2.53
CA ILE A 234 -3.62 -6.23 -2.82
C ILE A 234 -4.05 -6.99 -1.56
N TYR A 235 -3.10 -7.64 -0.88
CA TYR A 235 -3.38 -8.37 0.35
C TYR A 235 -3.90 -7.45 1.46
N ASN A 236 -3.22 -6.33 1.71
CA ASN A 236 -3.59 -5.38 2.75
C ASN A 236 -4.99 -4.80 2.51
N LEU A 237 -5.35 -4.48 1.27
CA LEU A 237 -6.70 -4.07 0.92
C LEU A 237 -7.73 -5.15 1.24
N GLY A 238 -7.43 -6.41 0.93
CA GLY A 238 -8.26 -7.55 1.35
C GLY A 238 -8.47 -7.60 2.86
N THR A 239 -7.40 -7.44 3.66
CA THR A 239 -7.51 -7.44 5.13
C THR A 239 -8.34 -6.28 5.69
N VAL A 240 -8.23 -5.09 5.10
CA VAL A 240 -9.02 -3.92 5.52
C VAL A 240 -10.50 -4.11 5.20
N LEU A 241 -10.81 -4.67 4.02
CA LEU A 241 -12.19 -4.98 3.63
C LEU A 241 -12.81 -6.05 4.54
N TYR A 242 -12.03 -7.06 4.95
CA TYR A 242 -12.47 -8.04 5.93
C TYR A 242 -12.80 -7.38 7.28
N GLY A 243 -11.89 -6.53 7.79
CA GLY A 243 -12.10 -5.80 9.04
C GLY A 243 -13.33 -4.88 8.98
N LEU A 244 -13.55 -4.22 7.84
CA LEU A 244 -14.73 -3.39 7.60
C LEU A 244 -16.01 -4.23 7.58
N ALA A 245 -15.98 -5.44 7.01
CA ALA A 245 -17.12 -6.36 7.03
C ALA A 245 -17.50 -6.76 8.46
N GLU A 246 -16.51 -7.09 9.30
CA GLU A 246 -16.68 -7.42 10.71
C GLU A 246 -17.31 -6.27 11.51
N ASP A 247 -16.82 -5.04 11.31
CA ASP A 247 -17.37 -3.86 11.98
C ASP A 247 -18.80 -3.57 11.54
N THR A 248 -19.07 -3.67 10.24
CA THR A 248 -20.37 -3.41 9.64
C THR A 248 -21.42 -4.43 10.11
N MET A 249 -21.02 -5.70 10.27
CA MET A 249 -21.87 -6.74 10.84
C MET A 249 -22.27 -6.44 12.29
N ARG A 250 -21.37 -5.82 13.07
CA ARG A 250 -21.61 -5.47 14.49
C ARG A 250 -22.46 -4.21 14.68
N SER A 251 -22.44 -3.27 13.73
CA SER A 251 -23.11 -1.97 13.87
C SER A 251 -24.60 -1.97 13.50
N GLY A 252 -25.12 -3.03 12.85
CA GLY A 252 -26.56 -3.27 12.67
C GLY A 252 -27.30 -2.39 11.67
N LYS A 253 -26.64 -1.41 11.03
CA LYS A 253 -27.17 -0.58 9.93
C LYS A 253 -26.13 -0.40 8.81
N PRO A 254 -25.97 -1.39 7.92
CA PRO A 254 -25.02 -1.29 6.82
C PRO A 254 -25.47 -0.33 5.71
N ASP A 255 -24.62 0.61 5.33
CA ASP A 255 -24.69 1.27 4.01
C ASP A 255 -24.30 0.28 2.88
N VAL A 256 -23.45 -0.71 3.20
CA VAL A 256 -22.97 -1.76 2.29
C VAL A 256 -23.13 -3.13 2.97
N SER A 257 -23.65 -4.12 2.25
CA SER A 257 -23.82 -5.48 2.78
C SER A 257 -22.48 -6.07 3.26
N PRO A 258 -22.40 -6.57 4.51
CA PRO A 258 -21.19 -7.25 5.00
C PRO A 258 -20.74 -8.40 4.09
N ASN A 259 -21.68 -9.10 3.46
CA ASN A 259 -21.36 -10.20 2.54
C ASN A 259 -20.64 -9.73 1.28
N GLU A 260 -20.96 -8.53 0.76
CA GLU A 260 -20.23 -7.97 -0.38
C GLU A 260 -18.80 -7.61 0.03
N LEU A 261 -18.60 -7.05 1.23
CA LEU A 261 -17.27 -6.74 1.75
C LEU A 261 -16.42 -8.00 1.99
N TYR A 262 -17.01 -9.08 2.53
CA TYR A 262 -16.35 -10.37 2.65
C TYR A 262 -15.97 -10.96 1.29
N SER A 263 -16.87 -10.89 0.31
CA SER A 263 -16.62 -11.32 -1.07
C SER A 263 -15.48 -10.53 -1.69
N GLN A 264 -15.49 -9.21 -1.58
CA GLN A 264 -14.40 -8.36 -2.07
C GLN A 264 -13.06 -8.68 -1.39
N SER A 265 -13.05 -8.83 -0.06
CA SER A 265 -11.88 -9.28 0.68
C SER A 265 -11.33 -10.60 0.12
N ALA A 266 -12.21 -11.58 -0.12
CA ALA A 266 -11.81 -12.87 -0.65
C ALA A 266 -11.21 -12.79 -2.05
N ILE A 267 -11.75 -11.92 -2.92
CA ILE A 267 -11.19 -11.64 -4.26
C ILE A 267 -9.76 -11.11 -4.14
N TYR A 268 -9.53 -10.11 -3.28
CA TYR A 268 -8.21 -9.53 -3.06
C TYR A 268 -7.21 -10.54 -2.48
N VAL A 269 -7.60 -11.31 -1.47
CA VAL A 269 -6.74 -12.34 -0.86
C VAL A 269 -6.42 -13.46 -1.86
N ALA A 270 -7.39 -13.90 -2.67
CA ALA A 270 -7.16 -14.86 -3.73
C ALA A 270 -6.18 -14.34 -4.78
N ALA A 271 -6.31 -13.07 -5.18
CA ALA A 271 -5.40 -12.44 -6.13
C ALA A 271 -3.97 -12.32 -5.59
N ALA A 272 -3.80 -11.89 -4.33
CA ALA A 272 -2.50 -11.82 -3.68
C ALA A 272 -1.84 -13.21 -3.59
N HIS A 273 -2.61 -14.25 -3.25
CA HIS A 273 -2.12 -15.63 -3.23
C HIS A 273 -1.74 -16.12 -4.64
N ALA A 274 -2.54 -15.83 -5.66
CA ALA A 274 -2.24 -16.21 -7.04
C ALA A 274 -0.92 -15.61 -7.55
N LEU A 275 -0.65 -14.34 -7.21
CA LEU A 275 0.58 -13.64 -7.58
C LEU A 275 1.81 -14.16 -6.80
N LYS A 276 1.65 -14.53 -5.52
CA LYS A 276 2.73 -15.05 -4.66
C LYS A 276 2.28 -16.31 -3.88
N PRO A 277 2.18 -17.49 -4.53
CA PRO A 277 1.64 -18.70 -3.91
C PRO A 277 2.51 -19.32 -2.81
N ASN A 278 3.80 -18.95 -2.78
CA ASN A 278 4.77 -19.44 -1.80
C ASN A 278 4.68 -18.70 -0.45
N TYR A 279 3.94 -17.60 -0.38
CA TYR A 279 3.78 -16.82 0.85
C TYR A 279 2.75 -17.51 1.77
N SER A 280 3.24 -18.11 2.85
CA SER A 280 2.44 -18.91 3.81
C SER A 280 1.30 -18.12 4.46
N VAL A 281 1.52 -16.82 4.68
CA VAL A 281 0.51 -15.90 5.21
C VAL A 281 -0.68 -15.80 4.26
N TYR A 282 -0.44 -15.66 2.95
CA TYR A 282 -1.52 -15.57 1.95
C TYR A 282 -2.27 -16.88 1.82
N ARG A 283 -1.56 -18.02 1.87
CA ARG A 283 -2.20 -19.34 1.89
C ARG A 283 -3.13 -19.50 3.09
N SER A 284 -2.69 -19.06 4.26
CA SER A 284 -3.48 -19.14 5.50
C SER A 284 -4.71 -18.23 5.45
N ALA A 285 -4.54 -16.99 4.99
CA ALA A 285 -5.64 -16.05 4.80
C ALA A 285 -6.65 -16.56 3.75
N LEU A 286 -6.17 -17.11 2.63
CA LEU A 286 -7.04 -17.67 1.59
C LEU A 286 -7.89 -18.80 2.16
N ARG A 287 -7.33 -19.69 2.99
CA ARG A 287 -8.12 -20.77 3.63
C ARG A 287 -9.30 -20.23 4.43
N LEU A 288 -9.16 -19.08 5.08
CA LEU A 288 -10.21 -18.43 5.87
C LEU A 288 -11.32 -17.86 4.97
N VAL A 289 -10.94 -17.19 3.87
CA VAL A 289 -11.88 -16.40 3.07
C VAL A 289 -12.35 -17.10 1.79
N ARG A 290 -11.77 -18.25 1.41
CA ARG A 290 -12.09 -18.93 0.15
C ARG A 290 -13.58 -19.26 0.01
N SER A 291 -14.25 -19.64 1.11
CA SER A 291 -15.70 -19.93 1.09
C SER A 291 -16.58 -18.69 0.87
N MET A 292 -16.00 -17.49 0.93
CA MET A 292 -16.69 -16.22 0.65
C MET A 292 -16.65 -15.87 -0.84
N LEU A 293 -15.87 -16.61 -1.65
CA LEU A 293 -15.92 -16.51 -3.11
C LEU A 293 -17.16 -17.24 -3.66
N PRO A 294 -17.75 -16.76 -4.76
CA PRO A 294 -18.81 -17.45 -5.46
C PRO A 294 -18.26 -18.59 -6.34
N LEU A 295 -17.65 -19.60 -5.71
CA LEU A 295 -17.02 -20.73 -6.40
C LEU A 295 -18.00 -21.43 -7.37
N PRO A 296 -17.57 -21.85 -8.57
CA PRO A 296 -16.19 -21.89 -9.08
C PRO A 296 -15.72 -20.58 -9.75
N TYR A 297 -16.36 -19.45 -9.44
CA TYR A 297 -16.06 -18.14 -10.00
C TYR A 297 -15.34 -17.25 -8.99
N LEU A 298 -14.64 -16.23 -9.50
CA LEU A 298 -14.01 -15.21 -8.67
C LEU A 298 -15.02 -14.15 -8.25
N LYS A 299 -15.89 -13.70 -9.18
CA LYS A 299 -16.96 -12.75 -8.91
C LYS A 299 -18.22 -13.12 -9.68
N VAL A 300 -19.37 -12.92 -9.04
CA VAL A 300 -20.70 -12.98 -9.64
C VAL A 300 -21.44 -11.72 -9.23
N GLY A 301 -22.17 -11.11 -10.16
CA GLY A 301 -22.93 -9.90 -9.89
C GLY A 301 -23.80 -9.50 -11.07
N TYR A 302 -24.53 -8.41 -10.96
CA TYR A 302 -25.35 -7.91 -12.05
C TYR A 302 -24.67 -6.74 -12.76
N LEU A 303 -24.81 -6.72 -14.08
CA LEU A 303 -24.47 -5.60 -14.94
C LEU A 303 -25.59 -5.44 -15.97
N THR A 304 -25.76 -4.21 -16.43
CA THR A 304 -26.66 -3.88 -17.54
C THR A 304 -25.83 -3.77 -18.81
N ALA A 305 -26.20 -4.53 -19.84
CA ALA A 305 -25.45 -4.65 -21.08
C ALA A 305 -26.35 -4.36 -22.30
N PRO A 306 -25.79 -3.85 -23.40
CA PRO A 306 -26.54 -3.72 -24.64
C PRO A 306 -26.80 -5.10 -25.27
N PRO A 307 -27.75 -5.21 -26.21
CA PRO A 307 -27.90 -6.41 -27.03
C PRO A 307 -26.60 -6.77 -27.75
N ALA A 308 -26.31 -8.07 -27.84
CA ALA A 308 -25.04 -8.66 -28.33
C ALA A 308 -24.50 -8.12 -29.67
N ASN A 309 -25.37 -7.59 -30.53
CA ASN A 309 -25.04 -7.11 -31.87
C ASN A 309 -25.37 -5.62 -32.07
N ASN A 310 -25.69 -4.89 -30.99
CA ASN A 310 -26.05 -3.47 -31.07
C ASN A 310 -25.59 -2.71 -29.82
N ALA A 311 -24.28 -2.38 -29.77
CA ALA A 311 -23.68 -1.65 -28.66
C ALA A 311 -24.25 -0.24 -28.45
N ILE A 312 -24.90 0.34 -29.45
CA ILE A 312 -25.54 1.66 -29.42
C ILE A 312 -27.08 1.57 -29.33
N ALA A 313 -27.60 0.46 -28.82
CA ALA A 313 -29.04 0.26 -28.69
C ALA A 313 -29.67 1.32 -27.78
N PRO A 314 -30.93 1.72 -28.06
CA PRO A 314 -31.72 2.55 -27.15
C PRO A 314 -31.73 1.98 -25.72
N HIS A 315 -31.73 2.84 -24.69
CA HIS A 315 -31.62 2.41 -23.28
C HIS A 315 -32.67 1.36 -22.87
N LYS A 316 -33.87 1.40 -23.45
CA LYS A 316 -34.95 0.42 -23.21
C LYS A 316 -34.60 -1.02 -23.61
N ASP A 317 -33.62 -1.19 -24.49
CA ASP A 317 -33.21 -2.49 -25.03
C ASP A 317 -31.97 -3.04 -24.29
N TRP A 318 -31.39 -2.25 -23.38
CA TRP A 318 -30.33 -2.71 -22.48
C TRP A 318 -30.93 -3.58 -21.38
N GLU A 319 -30.24 -4.68 -21.08
CA GLU A 319 -30.77 -5.70 -20.20
C GLU A 319 -29.87 -5.90 -18.98
N ARG A 320 -30.48 -5.77 -17.81
CA ARG A 320 -29.82 -6.10 -16.55
C ARG A 320 -29.80 -7.61 -16.38
N SER A 321 -28.61 -8.18 -16.35
CA SER A 321 -28.40 -9.63 -16.30
C SER A 321 -27.23 -9.97 -15.38
N GLN A 322 -27.13 -11.24 -15.00
CA GLN A 322 -26.05 -11.71 -14.15
C GLN A 322 -24.80 -11.95 -15.01
N PHE A 323 -23.64 -11.56 -14.48
CA PHE A 323 -22.33 -11.78 -15.04
C PHE A 323 -21.48 -12.59 -14.07
N ILE A 324 -20.62 -13.44 -14.64
CA ILE A 324 -19.65 -14.25 -13.94
C ILE A 324 -18.25 -13.91 -14.43
N LEU A 325 -17.29 -13.83 -13.51
CA LEU A 325 -15.87 -13.62 -13.80
C LEU A 325 -15.08 -14.80 -13.23
N ASN A 326 -14.37 -15.49 -14.11
CA ASN A 326 -13.43 -16.55 -13.75
C ASN A 326 -12.00 -16.17 -14.20
N HIS A 327 -11.09 -17.14 -14.25
CA HIS A 327 -9.71 -16.92 -14.67
C HIS A 327 -9.53 -16.76 -16.19
N GLU A 328 -10.56 -17.06 -16.99
CA GLU A 328 -10.53 -17.01 -18.47
C GLU A 328 -11.24 -15.78 -19.04
N GLY A 329 -12.32 -15.30 -18.41
CA GLY A 329 -13.17 -14.26 -18.98
C GLY A 329 -14.30 -13.76 -18.09
N LEU A 330 -14.87 -12.64 -18.52
CA LEU A 330 -16.15 -12.10 -18.05
C LEU A 330 -17.25 -12.57 -19.00
N GLN A 331 -18.32 -13.18 -18.47
CA GLN A 331 -19.39 -13.77 -19.28
C GLN A 331 -20.75 -13.44 -18.69
N GLN A 332 -21.72 -13.14 -19.55
CA GLN A 332 -23.13 -13.05 -19.17
C GLN A 332 -23.65 -14.47 -18.92
N ALA A 333 -24.28 -14.69 -17.76
CA ALA A 333 -24.81 -15.99 -17.39
C ALA A 333 -26.06 -16.33 -18.22
N ASP A 334 -26.18 -17.59 -18.65
CA ASP A 334 -27.35 -18.08 -19.38
C ASP A 334 -28.59 -18.10 -18.46
N ALA A 335 -29.74 -17.70 -19.00
CA ALA A 335 -31.01 -17.64 -18.25
C ALA A 335 -31.47 -19.00 -17.67
N SER A 336 -30.88 -20.12 -18.09
CA SER A 336 -31.20 -21.47 -17.63
C SER A 336 -30.66 -21.82 -16.23
N ASP A 337 -29.71 -21.04 -15.70
CA ASP A 337 -29.10 -21.30 -14.38
C ASP A 337 -29.72 -20.46 -13.24
N GLN A 338 -30.82 -19.74 -13.51
CA GLN A 338 -31.54 -18.97 -12.48
C GLN A 338 -32.56 -19.85 -11.71
N PRO A 339 -32.70 -19.70 -10.37
CA PRO A 339 -33.88 -20.21 -9.67
C PRO A 339 -35.14 -19.52 -10.21
N PRO A 340 -36.28 -20.24 -10.34
CA PRO A 340 -37.44 -19.74 -11.07
C PRO A 340 -38.04 -18.53 -10.37
N SER A 341 -37.85 -17.33 -10.95
CA SER A 341 -38.62 -16.15 -10.59
C SER A 341 -39.83 -16.03 -11.53
N GLN A 342 -40.99 -15.79 -10.93
CA GLN A 342 -42.28 -15.80 -11.62
C GLN A 342 -42.43 -14.58 -12.54
N SER A 343 -42.27 -14.78 -13.84
CA SER A 343 -42.91 -13.98 -14.90
C SER A 343 -42.80 -14.73 -16.23
N PRO A 344 -43.90 -15.16 -16.87
CA PRO A 344 -43.86 -15.80 -18.18
C PRO A 344 -43.83 -14.72 -19.27
N GLY A 345 -42.71 -14.57 -19.96
CA GLY A 345 -42.62 -13.62 -21.08
C GLY A 345 -41.34 -13.78 -21.92
N HIS A 346 -41.53 -14.23 -23.16
CA HIS A 346 -40.59 -14.27 -24.30
C HIS A 346 -39.30 -15.09 -24.18
N LEU A 347 -39.33 -16.29 -24.79
CA LEU A 347 -38.15 -17.05 -25.19
C LEU A 347 -37.44 -16.34 -26.36
N ASP A 348 -36.51 -15.43 -26.08
CA ASP A 348 -35.66 -14.82 -27.11
C ASP A 348 -34.45 -15.74 -27.40
N ARG A 349 -34.67 -16.76 -28.24
CA ARG A 349 -33.74 -17.86 -28.56
C ARG A 349 -32.55 -17.48 -29.48
N GLY A 350 -32.24 -16.18 -29.64
CA GLY A 350 -31.26 -15.69 -30.63
C GLY A 350 -30.17 -14.74 -30.14
N ARG A 351 -30.17 -14.31 -28.87
CA ARG A 351 -29.15 -13.39 -28.34
C ARG A 351 -27.89 -14.16 -27.97
N LYS A 352 -26.73 -13.78 -28.55
CA LYS A 352 -25.43 -14.28 -28.08
C LYS A 352 -25.10 -13.61 -26.74
N PRO A 353 -24.76 -14.34 -25.68
CA PRO A 353 -24.38 -13.71 -24.41
C PRO A 353 -23.10 -12.89 -24.59
N VAL A 354 -22.99 -11.77 -23.87
CA VAL A 354 -21.77 -10.98 -23.84
C VAL A 354 -20.65 -11.82 -23.23
N ARG A 355 -19.53 -11.97 -23.95
CA ARG A 355 -18.35 -12.71 -23.51
C ARG A 355 -17.08 -11.95 -23.85
N ILE A 356 -16.23 -11.74 -22.85
CA ILE A 356 -14.96 -11.05 -22.97
C ILE A 356 -13.89 -11.97 -22.38
N ASN A 357 -12.95 -12.43 -23.20
CA ASN A 357 -11.82 -13.20 -22.68
C ASN A 357 -10.79 -12.25 -22.07
N ILE A 358 -10.17 -12.66 -20.97
CA ILE A 358 -9.14 -11.87 -20.28
C ILE A 358 -7.95 -11.57 -21.20
N ALA A 359 -7.60 -12.52 -22.07
CA ALA A 359 -6.52 -12.36 -23.05
C ALA A 359 -6.78 -11.27 -24.10
N ASP A 360 -8.05 -10.93 -24.34
CA ASP A 360 -8.45 -9.94 -25.34
C ASP A 360 -8.50 -8.52 -24.78
N ILE A 361 -8.42 -8.35 -23.44
CA ILE A 361 -8.52 -7.06 -22.76
C ILE A 361 -7.26 -6.21 -23.01
N VAL A 362 -7.48 -4.98 -23.44
CA VAL A 362 -6.45 -3.95 -23.62
C VAL A 362 -6.49 -2.96 -22.45
N SER A 363 -7.68 -2.51 -22.05
CA SER A 363 -7.83 -1.64 -20.87
C SER A 363 -9.23 -1.75 -20.26
N VAL A 364 -9.35 -1.35 -18.99
CA VAL A 364 -10.62 -1.35 -18.26
C VAL A 364 -10.70 -0.04 -17.48
N SER A 365 -11.78 0.72 -17.65
CA SER A 365 -11.97 2.01 -16.98
C SER A 365 -13.43 2.29 -16.63
N ALA A 366 -13.65 3.11 -15.61
CA ALA A 366 -14.94 3.77 -15.42
C ALA A 366 -15.26 4.63 -16.66
N CYS A 367 -16.54 4.70 -17.02
CA CYS A 367 -17.02 5.44 -18.18
C CYS A 367 -18.11 6.43 -17.74
N ALA A 368 -17.92 7.69 -18.08
CA ALA A 368 -18.88 8.78 -17.83
C ALA A 368 -19.59 9.23 -19.12
N ASP A 369 -19.68 8.34 -20.11
CA ASP A 369 -20.36 8.62 -21.36
C ASP A 369 -21.86 8.81 -21.12
N LEU A 370 -22.35 10.01 -21.45
CA LEU A 370 -23.74 10.43 -21.25
C LEU A 370 -24.72 9.67 -22.17
N THR A 371 -24.22 8.90 -23.13
CA THR A 371 -25.04 8.03 -23.97
C THR A 371 -25.37 6.69 -23.30
N LEU A 372 -24.74 6.35 -22.17
CA LEU A 372 -25.03 5.15 -21.41
C LEU A 372 -26.34 5.28 -20.62
N PRO A 373 -27.04 4.15 -20.32
CA PRO A 373 -28.14 4.15 -19.39
C PRO A 373 -27.74 4.67 -18.00
N SER A 374 -28.74 5.02 -17.18
CA SER A 374 -28.52 5.46 -15.80
C SER A 374 -27.76 4.41 -15.00
N GLY A 375 -26.68 4.83 -14.35
CA GLY A 375 -25.84 3.98 -13.49
C GLY A 375 -24.38 4.39 -13.59
N ALA A 376 -23.48 3.52 -13.13
CA ALA A 376 -22.05 3.73 -13.19
C ALA A 376 -21.47 2.96 -14.38
N GLY A 377 -21.00 3.68 -15.40
CA GLY A 377 -20.51 3.10 -16.65
C GLY A 377 -19.15 2.41 -16.51
N LEU A 378 -18.97 1.32 -17.24
CA LEU A 378 -17.75 0.53 -17.38
C LEU A 378 -17.41 0.40 -18.86
N CYS A 379 -16.20 0.78 -19.25
CA CYS A 379 -15.66 0.48 -20.57
C CYS A 379 -14.57 -0.58 -20.46
N ILE A 380 -14.71 -1.64 -21.25
CA ILE A 380 -13.68 -2.67 -21.43
C ILE A 380 -13.23 -2.60 -22.89
N GLU A 381 -12.05 -2.05 -23.12
CA GLU A 381 -11.41 -2.04 -24.43
C GLU A 381 -10.80 -3.40 -24.69
N THR A 382 -11.14 -4.00 -25.83
CA THR A 382 -10.57 -5.27 -26.29
C THR A 382 -9.90 -5.11 -27.65
N ILE A 383 -9.14 -6.11 -28.08
CA ILE A 383 -8.61 -6.16 -29.46
C ILE A 383 -9.71 -6.20 -30.53
N HIS A 384 -10.97 -6.46 -30.14
CA HIS A 384 -12.15 -6.47 -31.03
C HIS A 384 -12.99 -5.19 -30.93
N GLY A 385 -12.57 -4.21 -30.11
CA GLY A 385 -13.27 -2.96 -29.86
C GLY A 385 -13.83 -2.83 -28.44
N PRO A 386 -14.44 -1.67 -28.12
CA PRO A 386 -14.97 -1.39 -26.79
C PRO A 386 -16.25 -2.17 -26.50
N THR A 387 -16.36 -2.67 -25.27
CA THR A 387 -17.61 -3.17 -24.69
C THR A 387 -18.02 -2.27 -23.52
N PHE A 388 -19.23 -1.73 -23.59
CA PHE A 388 -19.79 -0.89 -22.53
C PHE A 388 -20.78 -1.68 -21.67
N LEU A 389 -20.64 -1.55 -20.36
CA LEU A 389 -21.51 -2.16 -19.35
C LEU A 389 -21.89 -1.09 -18.32
N VAL A 390 -23.00 -1.26 -17.62
CA VAL A 390 -23.44 -0.33 -16.56
C VAL A 390 -23.67 -1.10 -15.26
N ALA A 391 -23.02 -0.67 -14.19
CA ALA A 391 -23.27 -1.15 -12.84
C ALA A 391 -24.35 -0.31 -12.14
N ASP A 392 -25.08 -0.91 -11.20
CA ASP A 392 -26.18 -0.27 -10.49
C ASP A 392 -25.70 0.91 -9.60
N SER A 393 -24.44 0.90 -9.16
CA SER A 393 -23.82 1.96 -8.34
C SER A 393 -22.32 2.10 -8.62
N TRP A 394 -21.72 3.21 -8.16
CA TRP A 394 -20.28 3.44 -8.26
C TRP A 394 -19.47 2.44 -7.41
N GLU A 395 -20.00 2.01 -6.27
CA GLU A 395 -19.38 0.99 -5.42
C GLU A 395 -19.39 -0.39 -6.09
N ALA A 396 -20.48 -0.73 -6.78
CA ALA A 396 -20.57 -1.96 -7.57
C ALA A 396 -19.59 -1.92 -8.76
N LEU A 397 -19.47 -0.76 -9.43
CA LEU A 397 -18.50 -0.53 -10.50
C LEU A 397 -17.06 -0.72 -10.00
N ASP A 398 -16.70 -0.13 -8.86
CA ASP A 398 -15.39 -0.31 -8.24
C ASP A 398 -15.06 -1.79 -8.01
N GLY A 399 -16.02 -2.56 -7.49
CA GLY A 399 -15.85 -4.00 -7.28
C GLY A 399 -15.62 -4.79 -8.57
N TRP A 400 -16.28 -4.38 -9.68
CA TRP A 400 -16.06 -4.99 -11.00
C TRP A 400 -14.72 -4.57 -11.61
N LEU A 401 -14.37 -3.28 -11.54
CA LEU A 401 -13.10 -2.74 -12.03
C LEU A 401 -11.92 -3.44 -11.35
N ASP A 402 -11.95 -3.50 -10.02
CA ASP A 402 -10.92 -4.13 -9.22
C ASP A 402 -10.78 -5.62 -9.61
N ALA A 403 -11.89 -6.36 -9.64
CA ALA A 403 -11.86 -7.80 -9.96
C ALA A 403 -11.32 -8.08 -11.37
N ILE A 404 -11.79 -7.38 -12.40
CA ILE A 404 -11.34 -7.60 -13.78
C ILE A 404 -9.85 -7.26 -13.92
N ARG A 405 -9.40 -6.14 -13.34
CA ARG A 405 -7.98 -5.73 -13.37
C ARG A 405 -7.09 -6.73 -12.63
N LEU A 406 -7.53 -7.27 -11.50
CA LEU A 406 -6.80 -8.31 -10.78
C LEU A 406 -6.65 -9.59 -11.61
N VAL A 407 -7.73 -10.08 -12.23
CA VAL A 407 -7.67 -11.26 -13.11
C VAL A 407 -6.75 -11.02 -14.29
N TYR A 408 -6.86 -9.85 -14.94
CA TYR A 408 -5.96 -9.48 -16.03
C TYR A 408 -4.49 -9.44 -15.59
N THR A 409 -4.21 -8.87 -14.42
CA THR A 409 -2.84 -8.81 -13.87
C THR A 409 -2.28 -10.20 -13.62
N ILE A 410 -3.07 -11.09 -13.04
CA ILE A 410 -2.70 -12.49 -12.79
C ILE A 410 -2.41 -13.21 -14.12
N PHE A 411 -3.25 -13.00 -15.13
CA PHE A 411 -3.04 -13.52 -16.48
C PHE A 411 -1.74 -12.99 -17.09
N ALA A 412 -1.52 -11.67 -17.06
CA ALA A 412 -0.32 -11.04 -17.61
C ALA A 412 0.97 -11.49 -16.90
N ARG A 413 0.88 -11.92 -15.64
CA ARG A 413 2.00 -12.52 -14.87
C ARG A 413 2.13 -14.05 -15.07
N GLY A 414 1.34 -14.66 -15.94
CA GLY A 414 1.37 -16.09 -16.23
C GLY A 414 0.91 -16.97 -15.05
N LYS A 415 -0.03 -16.46 -14.24
CA LYS A 415 -0.53 -17.12 -13.02
C LYS A 415 -2.00 -17.53 -13.11
N SER A 416 -2.58 -17.58 -14.30
CA SER A 416 -3.98 -17.98 -14.51
C SER A 416 -4.29 -19.37 -13.95
N ASP A 417 -3.39 -20.35 -14.12
CA ASP A 417 -3.60 -21.71 -13.59
C ASP A 417 -3.65 -21.74 -12.06
N VAL A 418 -2.91 -20.86 -11.40
CA VAL A 418 -2.94 -20.73 -9.93
C VAL A 418 -4.31 -20.19 -9.50
N LEU A 419 -4.80 -19.15 -10.18
CA LEU A 419 -6.15 -18.62 -9.92
C LEU A 419 -7.24 -19.66 -10.22
N ALA A 420 -7.10 -20.42 -11.31
CA ALA A 420 -7.98 -21.52 -11.65
C ALA A 420 -8.07 -22.52 -10.48
N GLY A 421 -6.92 -23.03 -10.00
CA GLY A 421 -6.88 -23.94 -8.86
C GLY A 421 -7.49 -23.37 -7.57
N ILE A 422 -7.35 -22.06 -7.32
CA ILE A 422 -7.99 -21.41 -6.17
C ILE A 422 -9.52 -21.51 -6.29
N ILE A 423 -10.09 -21.15 -7.45
CA ILE A 423 -11.55 -21.04 -7.62
C ILE A 423 -12.23 -22.37 -7.95
N THR A 424 -11.57 -23.32 -8.60
CA THR A 424 -12.17 -24.63 -8.96
C THR A 424 -11.98 -25.72 -7.91
N GLY A 425 -10.94 -25.60 -7.06
CA GLY A 425 -10.61 -26.61 -6.05
C GLY A 425 -9.55 -27.60 -6.50
#